data_AF-A0A7V4H9F6-F1
#
_entry.id   AF-A0A7V4H9F6-F1
#
_cell.length_a   1.000
_cell.length_b   1.000
_cell.length_c   1.000
_cell.angle_alpha   90.00
_cell.angle_beta   90.00
_cell.angle_gamma   90.00
#
_symmetry.space_group_name_H-M   'P 1'
#
loop_
_entity.id
_entity.type
_entity.pdbx_description
1 polymer ?
#
loop_
_entity_poly.entity_id
_entity_poly.type
_entity_poly.pdbx_seq_one_letter_code
_entity_poly.pdbx_strand_id
1 'polypeptide(L)'
;MKDDTRKQLSTLIIEELAERIRQNENLRRKLEPFTDLPVEKVAEAIIKQFEYLLSSDLRDLILYLIEQEIKTEQAGSEIETFPKSEPVSINETEKIEKEKLVEEDIEELKPSEHVMEKFSAKEPFEYKDIDFEINPDDWFYSYAFCYAPNSTGKGVPSKQLLMQGVDHNYNIFVVDYGDIRLFLNKLSIEKEKIGKMNKPAMSTDELFPLKYEHEKILNTLRVQEWIVPLQFWTITQGMDQIIKQIEDKYVDMLKTLIDVHDAIEWDIDVYAFDEYLIQHPAVAGQTSIRTKERESRHPKARGKDIKALERLMIREKNMAQEIHSQLLLHASKAKIDFMVRLDNAFMDDWKSILAVRYTVGKDKRKNFCQTIRSMQTEYEDFKLMFKVSNPNTKFYFS
;
A
#
# COMPACT_ATOMS: atom_id res chain seq x y z
N MET A 1 17.66 -15.44 -40.37
CA MET A 1 18.92 -15.31 -39.60
C MET A 1 18.75 -14.84 -38.16
N LYS A 2 18.00 -13.78 -37.81
CA LYS A 2 17.75 -13.46 -36.38
C LYS A 2 16.59 -14.25 -35.75
N ASP A 3 15.57 -14.63 -36.54
CA ASP A 3 14.40 -15.32 -36.00
C ASP A 3 14.57 -16.84 -35.87
N ASP A 4 15.40 -17.47 -36.72
CA ASP A 4 15.66 -18.91 -36.66
C ASP A 4 16.47 -19.28 -35.41
N THR A 5 17.49 -18.48 -35.08
CA THR A 5 18.28 -18.61 -33.85
C THR A 5 17.44 -18.27 -32.61
N ARG A 6 16.54 -17.28 -32.70
CA ARG A 6 15.56 -17.00 -31.62
C ARG A 6 14.63 -18.19 -31.37
N LYS A 7 14.13 -18.83 -32.42
CA LYS A 7 13.32 -20.05 -32.31
C LYS A 7 14.12 -21.20 -31.69
N GLN A 8 15.31 -21.50 -32.21
CA GLN A 8 16.18 -22.55 -31.66
C GLN A 8 16.49 -22.33 -30.18
N LEU A 9 16.82 -21.11 -29.77
CA LEU A 9 17.07 -20.80 -28.36
C LEU A 9 15.81 -21.03 -27.50
N SER A 10 14.63 -20.60 -27.98
CA SER A 10 13.37 -20.87 -27.26
C SER A 10 13.05 -22.37 -27.15
N THR A 11 13.32 -23.16 -28.18
CA THR A 11 13.14 -24.62 -28.15
C THR A 11 14.05 -25.27 -27.12
N LEU A 12 15.35 -24.94 -27.11
CA LEU A 12 16.32 -25.49 -26.16
C LEU A 12 15.96 -25.12 -24.69
N ILE A 13 15.50 -23.90 -24.45
CA ILE A 13 15.04 -23.46 -23.12
C ILE A 13 13.80 -24.25 -22.67
N ILE A 14 12.87 -24.53 -23.59
CA ILE A 14 11.66 -25.34 -23.32
C ILE A 14 12.02 -26.80 -23.03
N GLU A 15 12.97 -27.37 -23.78
CA GLU A 15 13.44 -28.75 -23.60
C GLU A 15 14.14 -28.93 -22.24
N GLU A 16 15.07 -28.04 -21.88
CA GLU A 16 15.76 -28.02 -20.57
C GLU A 16 14.77 -27.82 -19.40
N LEU A 17 13.77 -26.94 -19.54
CA LEU A 17 12.72 -26.76 -18.53
C LEU A 17 11.85 -28.00 -18.37
N ALA A 18 11.42 -28.61 -19.48
CA ALA A 18 10.62 -29.83 -19.47
C ALA A 18 11.39 -31.02 -18.85
N GLU A 19 12.69 -31.13 -19.14
CA GLU A 19 13.58 -32.12 -18.53
C GLU A 19 13.75 -31.88 -17.03
N ARG A 20 14.05 -30.66 -16.57
CA ARG A 20 14.15 -30.35 -15.13
C ARG A 20 12.84 -30.59 -14.37
N ILE A 21 11.68 -30.32 -14.99
CA ILE A 21 10.36 -30.62 -14.40
C ILE A 21 10.12 -32.14 -14.31
N ARG A 22 10.61 -32.94 -15.28
CA ARG A 22 10.55 -34.42 -15.21
C ARG A 22 11.47 -35.00 -14.14
N GLN A 23 12.68 -34.47 -14.01
CA GLN A 23 13.71 -34.95 -13.07
C GLN A 23 13.42 -34.55 -11.62
N ASN A 24 12.69 -33.46 -11.37
CA ASN A 24 12.42 -32.94 -10.02
C ASN A 24 11.01 -33.31 -9.51
N GLU A 25 10.90 -34.40 -8.75
CA GLU A 25 9.63 -34.84 -8.10
C GLU A 25 8.95 -33.73 -7.27
N ASN A 26 9.72 -32.84 -6.64
CA ASN A 26 9.19 -31.80 -5.75
C ASN A 26 8.49 -30.69 -6.55
N LEU A 27 8.99 -30.37 -7.75
CA LEU A 27 8.25 -29.56 -8.72
C LEU A 27 7.01 -30.30 -9.25
N ARG A 28 7.14 -31.60 -9.57
CA ARG A 28 6.04 -32.41 -10.09
C ARG A 28 4.85 -32.47 -9.13
N ARG A 29 5.08 -32.71 -7.83
CA ARG A 29 4.02 -32.68 -6.78
C ARG A 29 3.40 -31.29 -6.56
N LYS A 30 4.12 -30.21 -6.87
CA LYS A 30 3.58 -28.83 -6.82
C LYS A 30 2.76 -28.46 -8.07
N LEU A 31 2.96 -29.17 -9.17
CA LEU A 31 2.18 -29.03 -10.41
C LEU A 31 1.02 -30.04 -10.50
N GLU A 32 1.00 -31.05 -9.62
CA GLU A 32 -0.05 -32.07 -9.49
C GLU A 32 -1.48 -31.50 -9.30
N PRO A 33 -1.71 -30.33 -8.65
CA PRO A 33 -3.03 -29.69 -8.61
C PRO A 33 -3.54 -29.10 -9.94
N PHE A 34 -2.73 -29.14 -11.02
CA PHE A 34 -3.08 -28.57 -12.33
C PHE A 34 -3.28 -29.66 -13.42
N THR A 35 -3.39 -30.93 -13.03
CA THR A 35 -3.37 -32.11 -13.93
C THR A 35 -4.54 -32.22 -14.91
N ASP A 36 -5.65 -31.52 -14.69
CA ASP A 36 -6.78 -31.45 -15.62
C ASP A 36 -6.47 -30.69 -16.93
N LEU A 37 -5.32 -29.99 -16.99
CA LEU A 37 -4.83 -29.29 -18.17
C LEU A 37 -3.64 -30.06 -18.79
N PRO A 38 -3.56 -30.17 -20.14
CA PRO A 38 -2.39 -30.75 -20.80
C PRO A 38 -1.12 -30.01 -20.38
N VAL A 39 -0.04 -30.76 -20.11
CA VAL A 39 1.23 -30.20 -19.61
C VAL A 39 1.80 -29.18 -20.58
N GLU A 40 1.56 -29.36 -21.88
CA GLU A 40 1.90 -28.46 -22.96
C GLU A 40 1.20 -27.10 -22.82
N LYS A 41 -0.06 -27.08 -22.37
CA LYS A 41 -0.86 -25.86 -22.14
C LYS A 41 -0.45 -25.14 -20.86
N VAL A 42 -0.10 -25.90 -19.81
CA VAL A 42 0.44 -25.33 -18.57
C VAL A 42 1.82 -24.71 -18.84
N ALA A 43 2.68 -25.39 -19.61
CA ALA A 43 3.95 -24.85 -20.07
C ALA A 43 3.75 -23.60 -20.96
N GLU A 44 2.86 -23.65 -21.97
CA GLU A 44 2.55 -22.50 -22.84
C GLU A 44 2.04 -21.29 -22.04
N ALA A 45 1.18 -21.49 -21.03
CA ALA A 45 0.69 -20.43 -20.15
C ALA A 45 1.80 -19.85 -19.25
N ILE A 46 2.68 -20.69 -18.69
CA ILE A 46 3.85 -20.27 -17.92
C ILE A 46 4.83 -19.48 -18.80
N ILE A 47 5.15 -19.99 -20.00
CA ILE A 47 6.01 -19.31 -20.98
C ILE A 47 5.43 -17.94 -21.35
N LYS A 48 4.12 -17.84 -21.56
CA LYS A 48 3.45 -16.58 -21.89
C LYS A 48 3.43 -15.58 -20.73
N GLN A 49 3.41 -16.05 -19.49
CA GLN A 49 3.65 -15.19 -18.31
C GLN A 49 5.13 -14.80 -18.20
N PHE A 50 6.07 -15.69 -18.50
CA PHE A 50 7.50 -15.34 -18.56
C PHE A 50 7.80 -14.33 -19.67
N GLU A 51 7.24 -14.45 -20.88
CA GLU A 51 7.36 -13.44 -21.94
C GLU A 51 6.75 -12.09 -21.56
N TYR A 52 5.70 -12.08 -20.72
CA TYR A 52 5.07 -10.87 -20.20
C TYR A 52 5.89 -10.22 -19.07
N LEU A 53 6.50 -11.03 -18.20
CA LEU A 53 7.39 -10.58 -17.12
C LEU A 53 8.77 -10.14 -17.66
N LEU A 54 9.25 -10.75 -18.74
CA LEU A 54 10.44 -10.35 -19.50
C LEU A 54 10.16 -9.11 -20.36
N SER A 55 9.84 -8.00 -19.68
CA SER A 55 9.92 -6.66 -20.26
C SER A 55 11.33 -6.40 -20.81
N SER A 56 11.46 -5.37 -21.67
CA SER A 56 12.78 -4.98 -22.20
C SER A 56 13.82 -4.82 -21.09
N ASP A 57 13.42 -4.18 -19.99
CA ASP A 57 14.32 -3.80 -18.91
C ASP A 57 14.72 -5.01 -18.04
N LEU A 58 13.81 -5.96 -17.81
CA LEU A 58 14.14 -7.21 -17.09
C LEU A 58 15.04 -8.11 -17.95
N ARG A 59 14.80 -8.16 -19.27
CA ARG A 59 15.63 -8.88 -20.24
C ARG A 59 17.04 -8.31 -20.28
N ASP A 60 17.18 -6.99 -20.36
CA ASP A 60 18.49 -6.34 -20.41
C ASP A 60 19.24 -6.46 -19.08
N LEU A 61 18.54 -6.48 -17.94
CA LEU A 61 19.11 -6.83 -16.63
C LEU A 61 19.61 -8.28 -16.56
N ILE A 62 18.86 -9.25 -17.09
CA ILE A 62 19.29 -10.67 -17.13
C ILE A 62 20.51 -10.84 -18.05
N LEU A 63 20.54 -10.17 -19.21
CA LEU A 63 21.70 -10.15 -20.09
C LEU A 63 22.92 -9.53 -19.40
N TYR A 64 22.75 -8.43 -18.66
CA TYR A 64 23.82 -7.81 -17.86
C TYR A 64 24.38 -8.74 -16.78
N LEU A 65 23.52 -9.49 -16.08
CA LEU A 65 23.93 -10.45 -15.06
C LEU A 65 24.70 -11.63 -15.66
N ILE A 66 24.22 -12.22 -16.76
CA ILE A 66 24.92 -13.28 -17.49
C ILE A 66 26.27 -12.75 -18.03
N GLU A 67 26.31 -11.51 -18.51
CA GLU A 67 27.56 -10.87 -18.92
C GLU A 67 28.54 -10.62 -17.76
N GLN A 68 28.07 -10.36 -16.53
CA GLN A 68 28.95 -10.35 -15.35
C GLN A 68 29.45 -11.75 -15.03
N GLU A 69 28.56 -12.73 -14.97
CA GLU A 69 28.85 -14.11 -14.57
C GLU A 69 29.92 -14.74 -15.49
N ILE A 70 29.77 -14.60 -16.81
CA ILE A 70 30.77 -15.03 -17.80
C ILE A 70 32.11 -14.28 -17.61
N LYS A 71 32.10 -12.99 -17.29
CA LYS A 71 33.34 -12.23 -17.03
C LYS A 71 34.03 -12.69 -15.74
N THR A 72 33.29 -13.09 -14.71
CA THR A 72 33.85 -13.69 -13.49
C THR A 72 34.34 -15.12 -13.69
N GLU A 73 33.68 -15.94 -14.50
CA GLU A 73 34.19 -17.28 -14.86
C GLU A 73 35.49 -17.17 -15.68
N GLN A 74 35.53 -16.27 -16.67
CA GLN A 74 36.74 -16.01 -17.45
C GLN A 74 37.89 -15.51 -16.57
N ALA A 75 37.63 -14.58 -15.64
CA ALA A 75 38.63 -14.11 -14.68
C ALA A 75 39.06 -15.18 -13.65
N GLY A 76 38.18 -16.13 -13.29
CA GLY A 76 38.51 -17.26 -12.43
C GLY A 76 39.35 -18.34 -13.13
N SER A 77 39.20 -18.49 -14.45
CA SER A 77 39.81 -19.59 -15.22
C SER A 77 41.34 -19.51 -15.42
N GLU A 78 41.99 -18.42 -15.01
CA GLU A 78 43.46 -18.29 -15.05
C GLU A 78 44.18 -18.80 -13.79
N ILE A 79 43.47 -19.22 -12.73
CA ILE A 79 44.07 -19.58 -11.43
C ILE A 79 43.64 -20.97 -10.92
N GLU A 80 44.62 -21.68 -10.35
CA GLU A 80 44.53 -22.94 -9.58
C GLU A 80 44.16 -24.25 -10.31
N THR A 81 45.20 -25.07 -10.50
CA THR A 81 45.11 -26.49 -10.84
C THR A 81 45.45 -27.38 -9.63
N PHE A 82 44.66 -28.44 -9.41
CA PHE A 82 44.88 -29.59 -8.49
C PHE A 82 44.76 -29.33 -6.97
N PRO A 83 44.54 -30.39 -6.14
CA PRO A 83 44.19 -31.79 -6.45
C PRO A 83 42.88 -32.31 -5.79
N LYS A 84 42.47 -33.54 -6.15
CA LYS A 84 41.34 -34.28 -5.56
C LYS A 84 41.58 -34.73 -4.11
N SER A 85 40.47 -34.93 -3.38
CA SER A 85 40.35 -35.92 -2.30
C SER A 85 39.03 -36.71 -2.44
N GLU A 86 38.89 -37.82 -1.72
CA GLU A 86 37.87 -38.86 -1.95
C GLU A 86 36.70 -38.86 -0.93
N PRO A 87 35.55 -39.49 -1.24
CA PRO A 87 34.29 -39.29 -0.51
C PRO A 87 34.14 -40.15 0.76
N VAL A 88 33.30 -39.69 1.68
CA VAL A 88 32.84 -40.43 2.87
C VAL A 88 31.34 -40.66 2.77
N SER A 89 30.88 -41.89 3.04
CA SER A 89 29.46 -42.27 3.05
C SER A 89 29.01 -42.61 4.47
N ILE A 90 27.83 -42.12 4.91
CA ILE A 90 27.08 -42.69 6.05
C ILE A 90 25.57 -42.66 5.75
N ASN A 91 24.93 -43.80 6.05
CA ASN A 91 23.50 -44.15 6.11
C ASN A 91 22.65 -43.29 7.08
N GLU A 92 21.32 -43.40 7.24
CA GLU A 92 20.15 -43.91 6.46
C GLU A 92 18.92 -43.90 7.41
N THR A 93 17.69 -43.65 6.91
CA THR A 93 16.39 -43.70 7.68
C THR A 93 16.29 -42.76 8.91
N GLU A 94 15.13 -42.43 9.50
CA GLU A 94 13.68 -42.66 9.24
C GLU A 94 12.95 -41.30 9.54
N LYS A 95 11.62 -41.06 9.55
CA LYS A 95 10.36 -41.84 9.50
C LYS A 95 9.25 -40.96 8.87
N ILE A 96 8.03 -41.49 8.69
CA ILE A 96 6.79 -40.75 8.38
C ILE A 96 5.70 -41.17 9.37
N GLU A 97 4.85 -40.25 9.82
CA GLU A 97 3.56 -40.57 10.45
C GLU A 97 2.46 -39.57 10.03
N LYS A 98 1.19 -39.87 10.33
CA LYS A 98 0.03 -39.48 9.50
C LYS A 98 -1.15 -38.86 10.28
N GLU A 99 -1.92 -38.06 9.53
CA GLU A 99 -3.40 -37.91 9.61
C GLU A 99 -4.08 -37.49 10.93
N LYS A 100 -4.92 -36.45 10.83
CA LYS A 100 -6.39 -36.65 10.88
C LYS A 100 -7.18 -35.45 10.34
N LEU A 101 -8.35 -35.74 9.75
CA LEU A 101 -9.42 -34.78 9.49
C LEU A 101 -10.52 -34.92 10.57
N VAL A 102 -11.26 -33.83 10.79
CA VAL A 102 -12.59 -33.74 11.44
C VAL A 102 -13.29 -32.62 10.65
N GLU A 103 -14.09 -32.96 9.64
CA GLU A 103 -15.56 -33.07 9.67
C GLU A 103 -16.28 -31.70 9.68
N GLU A 104 -17.17 -31.52 8.71
CA GLU A 104 -17.94 -30.29 8.47
C GLU A 104 -19.36 -30.44 9.03
N ASP A 105 -19.77 -29.59 9.97
CA ASP A 105 -21.17 -29.51 10.41
C ASP A 105 -22.00 -28.66 9.43
N ILE A 106 -23.05 -29.25 8.88
CA ILE A 106 -23.99 -28.60 7.96
C ILE A 106 -25.17 -28.05 8.77
N GLU A 107 -25.13 -26.76 9.13
CA GLU A 107 -26.21 -26.13 9.91
C GLU A 107 -27.42 -25.73 9.03
N GLU A 108 -28.63 -25.97 9.54
CA GLU A 108 -29.87 -25.93 8.74
C GLU A 108 -30.34 -24.51 8.36
N LEU A 109 -30.75 -24.36 7.09
CA LEU A 109 -31.32 -23.12 6.55
C LEU A 109 -32.69 -22.78 7.17
N LYS A 110 -32.70 -21.85 8.12
CA LYS A 110 -33.92 -21.21 8.64
C LYS A 110 -34.49 -20.17 7.65
N PRO A 111 -35.81 -19.89 7.71
CA PRO A 111 -36.51 -19.16 6.66
C PRO A 111 -36.08 -17.69 6.53
N SER A 112 -36.35 -17.11 5.37
CA SER A 112 -35.86 -15.80 4.93
C SER A 112 -36.36 -14.63 5.81
N GLU A 113 -35.49 -14.16 6.70
CA GLU A 113 -35.59 -12.84 7.34
C GLU A 113 -35.51 -11.72 6.29
N HIS A 114 -36.13 -10.57 6.55
CA HIS A 114 -36.13 -9.45 5.60
C HIS A 114 -34.70 -8.93 5.38
N VAL A 115 -34.27 -8.90 4.10
CA VAL A 115 -32.91 -8.52 3.68
C VAL A 115 -32.46 -7.15 4.19
N MET A 116 -33.39 -6.26 4.53
CA MET A 116 -33.07 -4.92 5.04
C MET A 116 -32.96 -4.81 6.58
N GLU A 117 -33.55 -5.71 7.37
CA GLU A 117 -33.51 -5.59 8.84
C GLU A 117 -32.12 -5.92 9.43
N LYS A 118 -31.31 -6.72 8.70
CA LYS A 118 -29.90 -6.99 9.03
C LYS A 118 -28.98 -5.77 8.84
N PHE A 119 -29.50 -4.65 8.33
CA PHE A 119 -28.83 -3.35 8.33
C PHE A 119 -29.21 -2.46 9.53
N SER A 120 -29.67 -3.08 10.63
CA SER A 120 -29.66 -2.47 11.97
C SER A 120 -28.21 -2.23 12.41
N ALA A 121 -27.59 -1.19 11.85
CA ALA A 121 -26.16 -0.96 11.92
C ALA A 121 -25.69 -0.71 13.35
N LYS A 122 -24.87 -1.62 13.89
CA LYS A 122 -24.02 -1.34 15.05
C LYS A 122 -23.18 -0.11 14.72
N GLU A 123 -23.24 0.93 15.55
CA GLU A 123 -22.50 2.17 15.27
C GLU A 123 -21.00 1.87 15.03
N PRO A 124 -20.41 2.33 13.91
CA PRO A 124 -19.10 1.88 13.45
C PRO A 124 -17.92 2.30 14.34
N PHE A 125 -18.13 3.30 15.19
CA PHE A 125 -17.14 3.85 16.11
C PHE A 125 -17.72 3.95 17.52
N GLU A 126 -16.85 3.92 18.52
CA GLU A 126 -17.19 4.36 19.86
C GLU A 126 -17.23 5.89 19.88
N TYR A 127 -18.37 6.42 20.33
CA TYR A 127 -18.66 7.84 20.38
C TYR A 127 -18.76 8.34 21.83
N LYS A 128 -18.47 9.64 22.02
CA LYS A 128 -18.79 10.41 23.23
C LYS A 128 -19.52 11.69 22.86
N ASP A 129 -20.16 12.30 23.85
CA ASP A 129 -20.60 13.69 23.77
C ASP A 129 -19.41 14.63 23.58
N ILE A 130 -19.63 15.75 22.91
CA ILE A 130 -18.59 16.75 22.61
C ILE A 130 -18.24 17.51 23.90
N ASP A 131 -16.95 17.57 24.24
CA ASP A 131 -16.42 18.15 25.49
C ASP A 131 -15.74 19.53 25.30
N PHE A 132 -15.86 20.12 24.12
CA PHE A 132 -15.34 21.44 23.79
C PHE A 132 -16.42 22.38 23.23
N GLU A 133 -16.29 23.67 23.52
CA GLU A 133 -17.17 24.71 22.97
C GLU A 133 -16.83 24.99 21.49
N ILE A 134 -17.85 25.33 20.70
CA ILE A 134 -17.77 25.57 19.26
C ILE A 134 -18.26 26.99 18.96
N ASN A 135 -17.34 27.84 18.51
CA ASN A 135 -17.57 29.26 18.24
C ASN A 135 -17.83 29.51 16.74
N PRO A 136 -18.56 30.58 16.36
CA PRO A 136 -18.74 30.96 14.96
C PRO A 136 -17.43 31.26 14.21
N ASP A 137 -16.39 31.75 14.91
CA ASP A 137 -15.10 32.11 14.32
C ASP A 137 -14.06 30.96 14.32
N ASP A 138 -14.38 29.79 14.86
CA ASP A 138 -13.46 28.64 14.96
C ASP A 138 -13.06 28.11 13.56
N TRP A 139 -11.89 27.48 13.48
CA TRP A 139 -11.41 26.83 12.26
C TRP A 139 -11.56 25.31 12.34
N PHE A 140 -12.07 24.71 11.27
CA PHE A 140 -12.36 23.28 11.19
C PHE A 140 -11.67 22.62 10.01
N TYR A 141 -10.91 21.56 10.29
CA TYR A 141 -10.35 20.69 9.28
C TYR A 141 -11.35 19.60 8.89
N SER A 142 -11.56 19.40 7.59
CA SER A 142 -12.51 18.41 7.05
C SER A 142 -11.75 17.25 6.41
N TYR A 143 -11.89 16.03 6.95
CA TYR A 143 -11.18 14.85 6.43
C TYR A 143 -11.91 14.21 5.26
N ALA A 144 -13.20 13.94 5.45
CA ALA A 144 -13.99 13.08 4.59
C ALA A 144 -15.49 13.25 4.88
N PHE A 145 -16.33 12.69 4.00
CA PHE A 145 -17.75 12.48 4.27
C PHE A 145 -18.19 11.05 3.93
N CYS A 146 -19.19 10.53 4.63
CA CYS A 146 -19.83 9.24 4.36
C CYS A 146 -21.36 9.37 4.27
N TYR A 147 -22.02 8.27 3.87
CA TYR A 147 -23.47 8.16 3.82
C TYR A 147 -24.00 7.74 5.20
N ALA A 148 -24.90 8.54 5.78
CA ALA A 148 -25.47 8.33 7.10
C ALA A 148 -27.02 8.28 7.00
N PRO A 149 -27.60 7.19 6.46
CA PRO A 149 -29.03 7.08 6.32
C PRO A 149 -29.72 7.12 7.68
N ASN A 150 -30.87 7.80 7.75
CA ASN A 150 -31.63 8.07 8.98
C ASN A 150 -30.95 9.06 9.96
N SER A 151 -29.88 9.75 9.57
CA SER A 151 -29.48 10.96 10.29
C SER A 151 -30.62 11.99 10.23
N THR A 152 -31.07 12.44 11.40
CA THR A 152 -31.95 13.62 11.52
C THR A 152 -31.13 14.90 11.75
N GLY A 153 -29.84 14.87 11.42
CA GLY A 153 -28.91 15.97 11.62
C GLY A 153 -29.20 17.16 10.73
N LYS A 154 -28.95 18.36 11.27
CA LYS A 154 -29.14 19.66 10.60
C LYS A 154 -27.85 20.49 10.61
N GLY A 155 -26.70 19.84 10.44
CA GLY A 155 -25.40 20.48 10.52
C GLY A 155 -24.90 20.76 11.95
N VAL A 156 -25.64 20.33 12.97
CA VAL A 156 -25.23 20.45 14.38
C VAL A 156 -24.19 19.35 14.69
N PRO A 157 -23.03 19.69 15.26
CA PRO A 157 -22.07 18.72 15.80
C PRO A 157 -22.74 17.78 16.81
N SER A 158 -22.75 16.48 16.52
CA SER A 158 -23.60 15.52 17.25
C SER A 158 -22.84 14.63 18.23
N LYS A 159 -21.66 14.15 17.83
CA LYS A 159 -20.82 13.20 18.59
C LYS A 159 -19.34 13.42 18.27
N GLN A 160 -18.45 13.06 19.19
CA GLN A 160 -17.01 12.90 18.91
C GLN A 160 -16.56 11.43 18.95
N LEU A 161 -15.58 11.09 18.12
CA LEU A 161 -14.93 9.77 18.07
C LEU A 161 -13.82 9.70 19.13
N LEU A 162 -13.47 8.49 19.56
CA LEU A 162 -12.25 8.22 20.32
C LEU A 162 -10.98 8.22 19.43
N MET A 163 -10.81 9.28 18.64
CA MET A 163 -9.70 9.45 17.69
C MET A 163 -9.26 10.92 17.70
N GLN A 164 -7.99 11.17 18.00
CA GLN A 164 -7.40 12.51 17.90
C GLN A 164 -7.39 12.99 16.45
N GLY A 165 -7.55 14.31 16.27
CA GLY A 165 -7.31 14.97 15.00
C GLY A 165 -5.84 15.22 14.72
N VAL A 166 -5.58 15.80 13.55
CA VAL A 166 -4.25 16.03 12.97
C VAL A 166 -3.37 16.98 13.81
N ASP A 167 -3.97 17.83 14.65
CA ASP A 167 -3.27 18.74 15.56
C ASP A 167 -3.08 18.18 16.98
N HIS A 168 -3.59 16.97 17.25
CA HIS A 168 -3.64 16.29 18.55
C HIS A 168 -4.31 17.05 19.71
N ASN A 169 -4.83 18.27 19.50
CA ASN A 169 -5.45 19.08 20.56
C ASN A 169 -6.92 18.70 20.78
N TYR A 170 -7.64 18.39 19.70
CA TYR A 170 -9.05 18.00 19.74
C TYR A 170 -9.25 16.65 19.07
N ASN A 171 -10.33 15.94 19.44
CA ASN A 171 -10.74 14.75 18.72
C ASN A 171 -11.38 15.08 17.36
N ILE A 172 -11.61 14.04 16.57
CA ILE A 172 -12.47 14.09 15.40
C ILE A 172 -13.92 14.02 15.86
N PHE A 173 -14.76 14.90 15.34
CA PHE A 173 -16.20 14.92 15.59
C PHE A 173 -17.00 14.79 14.29
N VAL A 174 -18.25 14.37 14.42
CA VAL A 174 -19.16 14.21 13.28
C VAL A 174 -20.19 15.32 13.22
N VAL A 175 -20.43 15.78 12.00
CA VAL A 175 -21.50 16.72 11.65
C VAL A 175 -22.40 16.05 10.65
N ASP A 176 -23.63 15.82 11.09
CA ASP A 176 -24.67 15.13 10.35
C ASP A 176 -25.63 16.16 9.73
N TYR A 177 -25.83 16.09 8.41
CA TYR A 177 -26.76 16.95 7.66
C TYR A 177 -27.51 16.08 6.62
N GLY A 178 -28.81 15.86 6.83
CA GLY A 178 -29.58 14.92 6.01
C GLY A 178 -28.92 13.54 6.03
N ASP A 179 -28.78 12.89 4.87
CA ASP A 179 -28.14 11.58 4.75
C ASP A 179 -26.60 11.64 4.64
N ILE A 180 -25.97 12.80 4.91
CA ILE A 180 -24.53 13.00 4.80
C ILE A 180 -23.92 13.25 6.18
N ARG A 181 -22.81 12.57 6.47
CA ARG A 181 -21.98 12.76 7.66
C ARG A 181 -20.60 13.25 7.26
N LEU A 182 -20.14 14.36 7.84
CA LEU A 182 -18.75 14.83 7.71
C LEU A 182 -17.94 14.43 8.94
N PHE A 183 -16.66 14.09 8.72
CA PHE A 183 -15.67 13.94 9.78
C PHE A 183 -14.83 15.22 9.84
N LEU A 184 -14.94 15.94 10.95
CA LEU A 184 -14.32 17.24 11.20
C LEU A 184 -13.38 17.19 12.41
N ASN A 185 -12.47 18.15 12.52
CA ASN A 185 -11.65 18.39 13.70
C ASN A 185 -11.49 19.90 13.89
N LYS A 186 -11.72 20.39 15.13
CA LYS A 186 -11.46 21.78 15.50
C LYS A 186 -9.95 21.97 15.59
N LEU A 187 -9.42 23.02 14.95
CA LEU A 187 -7.99 23.31 14.94
C LEU A 187 -7.64 24.38 15.97
N SER A 188 -6.59 24.15 16.76
CA SER A 188 -6.00 25.19 17.61
C SER A 188 -5.07 26.09 16.80
N ILE A 189 -5.60 27.19 16.24
CA ILE A 189 -4.85 28.07 15.34
C ILE A 189 -4.46 29.38 16.03
N GLU A 190 -3.17 29.52 16.30
CA GLU A 190 -2.58 30.78 16.77
C GLU A 190 -2.79 31.89 15.72
N LYS A 191 -3.19 33.08 16.15
CA LYS A 191 -3.53 34.21 15.25
C LYS A 191 -2.38 34.62 14.33
N GLU A 192 -1.15 34.33 14.72
CA GLU A 192 0.08 34.61 13.96
C GLU A 192 0.28 33.65 12.77
N LYS A 193 -0.35 32.46 12.79
CA LYS A 193 -0.34 31.48 11.67
C LYS A 193 -1.44 31.75 10.63
N ILE A 194 -2.13 32.89 10.70
CA ILE A 194 -3.13 33.29 9.70
C ILE A 194 -2.42 34.03 8.56
N GLY A 195 -2.36 33.38 7.38
CA GLY A 195 -1.72 33.93 6.18
C GLY A 195 -2.54 35.02 5.49
N LYS A 196 -1.93 35.67 4.49
CA LYS A 196 -2.41 36.89 3.79
C LYS A 196 -3.81 36.82 3.13
N MET A 197 -4.44 35.65 3.07
CA MET A 197 -5.82 35.47 2.59
C MET A 197 -6.82 35.17 3.73
N ASN A 198 -6.47 35.54 4.97
CA ASN A 198 -7.17 35.14 6.20
C ASN A 198 -7.39 33.62 6.30
N LYS A 199 -6.44 32.81 5.81
CA LYS A 199 -6.46 31.35 5.90
C LYS A 199 -5.25 30.82 6.67
N PRO A 200 -5.36 29.71 7.42
CA PRO A 200 -4.24 29.09 8.10
C PRO A 200 -3.10 28.74 7.14
N ALA A 201 -1.92 29.27 7.44
CA ALA A 201 -0.69 29.03 6.70
C ALA A 201 0.35 28.41 7.64
N MET A 202 0.90 27.27 7.22
CA MET A 202 1.97 26.54 7.91
C MET A 202 3.19 26.45 7.00
N SER A 203 4.36 26.16 7.57
CA SER A 203 5.54 25.86 6.77
C SER A 203 5.40 24.52 6.05
N THR A 204 6.22 24.27 5.01
CA THR A 204 6.29 22.95 4.35
C THR A 204 6.64 21.86 5.36
N ASP A 205 7.53 22.16 6.30
CA ASP A 205 8.04 21.26 7.33
C ASP A 205 6.95 20.91 8.36
N GLU A 206 6.07 21.86 8.70
CA GLU A 206 4.88 21.64 9.53
C GLU A 206 3.82 20.81 8.80
N LEU A 207 3.61 21.02 7.50
CA LEU A 207 2.63 20.27 6.70
C LEU A 207 3.03 18.81 6.45
N PHE A 208 4.33 18.51 6.46
CA PHE A 208 4.87 17.17 6.19
C PHE A 208 4.28 16.05 7.10
N PRO A 209 4.34 16.14 8.45
CA PRO A 209 3.79 15.11 9.34
C PRO A 209 2.25 15.09 9.33
N LEU A 210 1.61 16.26 9.20
CA LEU A 210 0.14 16.38 9.19
C LEU A 210 -0.49 15.62 8.02
N LYS A 211 0.21 15.52 6.89
CA LYS A 211 -0.20 14.74 5.72
C LYS A 211 -0.22 13.23 6.00
N TYR A 212 0.76 12.71 6.74
CA TYR A 212 0.80 11.31 7.19
C TYR A 212 -0.34 11.00 8.16
N GLU A 213 -0.54 11.82 9.20
CA GLU A 213 -1.61 11.58 10.17
C GLU A 213 -3.00 11.73 9.52
N HIS A 214 -3.17 12.61 8.52
CA HIS A 214 -4.40 12.69 7.71
C HIS A 214 -4.73 11.39 6.96
N GLU A 215 -3.80 10.79 6.20
CA GLU A 215 -4.07 9.52 5.51
C GLU A 215 -4.22 8.34 6.49
N LYS A 216 -3.49 8.33 7.61
CA LYS A 216 -3.64 7.36 8.70
C LYS A 216 -5.02 7.44 9.38
N ILE A 217 -5.55 8.64 9.59
CA ILE A 217 -6.93 8.89 10.03
C ILE A 217 -7.92 8.37 8.98
N LEU A 218 -7.76 8.74 7.71
CA LEU A 218 -8.64 8.28 6.63
C LEU A 218 -8.64 6.75 6.50
N ASN A 219 -7.49 6.09 6.60
CA ASN A 219 -7.36 4.62 6.61
C ASN A 219 -8.03 3.98 7.83
N THR A 220 -8.03 4.66 8.98
CA THR A 220 -8.75 4.21 10.17
C THR A 220 -10.27 4.29 9.97
N LEU A 221 -10.77 5.36 9.33
CA LEU A 221 -12.19 5.52 8.99
C LEU A 221 -12.65 4.51 7.93
N ARG A 222 -11.85 4.28 6.88
CA ARG A 222 -12.12 3.33 5.75
C ARG A 222 -12.34 1.87 6.16
N VAL A 223 -11.99 1.46 7.38
CA VAL A 223 -12.25 0.09 7.90
C VAL A 223 -13.70 -0.11 8.33
N GLN A 224 -14.40 0.97 8.65
CA GLN A 224 -15.77 0.91 9.19
C GLN A 224 -16.80 1.59 8.30
N GLU A 225 -16.43 2.65 7.58
CA GLU A 225 -17.34 3.49 6.78
C GLU A 225 -16.87 3.64 5.31
N TRP A 226 -17.84 3.79 4.40
CA TRP A 226 -17.57 4.16 3.01
C TRP A 226 -17.41 5.67 2.89
N ILE A 227 -16.16 6.14 2.96
CA ILE A 227 -15.85 7.57 2.97
C ILE A 227 -15.39 8.06 1.59
N VAL A 228 -15.86 9.25 1.19
CA VAL A 228 -15.22 10.09 0.18
C VAL A 228 -14.15 10.94 0.90
N PRO A 229 -12.85 10.74 0.64
CA PRO A 229 -11.81 11.59 1.21
C PRO A 229 -11.86 12.99 0.59
N LEU A 230 -11.74 14.01 1.42
CA LEU A 230 -11.52 15.38 0.99
C LEU A 230 -10.03 15.63 0.75
N GLN A 231 -9.71 16.74 0.07
CA GLN A 231 -8.32 17.10 -0.17
C GLN A 231 -7.61 17.44 1.15
N PHE A 232 -6.37 16.98 1.33
CA PHE A 232 -5.50 17.44 2.41
C PHE A 232 -5.49 18.98 2.49
N TRP A 233 -5.56 19.50 3.72
CA TRP A 233 -5.70 20.92 4.04
C TRP A 233 -7.03 21.60 3.60
N THR A 234 -8.12 20.84 3.45
CA THR A 234 -9.49 21.39 3.37
C THR A 234 -9.93 21.95 4.74
N ILE A 235 -9.64 23.23 4.99
CA ILE A 235 -10.04 23.95 6.20
C ILE A 235 -11.07 25.05 5.86
N THR A 236 -12.14 25.10 6.65
CA THR A 236 -13.20 26.12 6.60
C THR A 236 -13.31 26.84 7.96
N GLN A 237 -13.65 28.14 7.96
CA GLN A 237 -13.94 28.90 9.19
C GLN A 237 -15.44 28.94 9.44
N GLY A 238 -15.86 28.64 10.67
CA GLY A 238 -17.24 28.68 11.12
C GLY A 238 -18.11 27.51 10.65
N MET A 239 -18.99 27.04 11.54
CA MET A 239 -19.90 25.93 11.23
C MET A 239 -20.92 26.31 10.14
N ASP A 240 -21.47 27.51 10.15
CA ASP A 240 -22.47 27.97 9.17
C ASP A 240 -21.91 27.93 7.73
N GLN A 241 -20.62 28.22 7.55
CA GLN A 241 -19.92 28.17 6.27
C GLN A 241 -19.79 26.72 5.77
N ILE A 242 -19.57 25.75 6.67
CA ILE A 242 -19.52 24.32 6.36
C ILE A 242 -20.91 23.80 6.00
N ILE A 243 -21.93 24.15 6.79
CA ILE A 243 -23.33 23.79 6.54
C ILE A 243 -23.74 24.28 5.16
N LYS A 244 -23.45 25.54 4.83
CA LYS A 244 -23.71 26.09 3.51
C LYS A 244 -22.93 25.36 2.39
N GLN A 245 -21.66 24.99 2.61
CA GLN A 245 -20.90 24.20 1.63
C GLN A 245 -21.50 22.80 1.39
N ILE A 246 -22.13 22.20 2.41
CA ILE A 246 -22.92 20.96 2.27
C ILE A 246 -24.20 21.24 1.48
N GLU A 247 -24.96 22.28 1.81
CA GLU A 247 -26.20 22.66 1.12
C GLU A 247 -25.98 22.94 -0.37
N ASP A 248 -24.99 23.80 -0.69
CA ASP A 248 -24.63 24.19 -2.06
C ASP A 248 -24.16 23.00 -2.92
N LYS A 249 -23.71 21.88 -2.31
CA LYS A 249 -23.12 20.71 -3.00
C LYS A 249 -23.80 19.37 -2.68
N TYR A 250 -24.91 19.35 -1.94
CA TYR A 250 -25.54 18.14 -1.35
C TYR A 250 -25.77 17.03 -2.37
N VAL A 251 -26.34 17.39 -3.53
CA VAL A 251 -26.67 16.46 -4.61
C VAL A 251 -25.42 15.83 -5.24
N ASP A 252 -24.31 16.56 -5.33
CA ASP A 252 -23.06 16.05 -5.90
C ASP A 252 -22.26 15.22 -4.89
N MET A 253 -22.36 15.56 -3.59
CA MET A 253 -21.86 14.70 -2.53
C MET A 253 -22.57 13.33 -2.52
N LEU A 254 -23.90 13.30 -2.65
CA LEU A 254 -24.66 12.04 -2.74
C LEU A 254 -24.29 11.21 -3.99
N LYS A 255 -24.13 11.83 -5.17
CA LYS A 255 -23.61 11.13 -6.36
C LYS A 255 -22.25 10.50 -6.09
N THR A 256 -21.33 11.27 -5.51
CA THR A 256 -19.96 10.80 -5.21
C THR A 256 -19.97 9.62 -4.23
N LEU A 257 -20.90 9.60 -3.26
CA LEU A 257 -21.08 8.47 -2.35
C LEU A 257 -21.59 7.21 -3.06
N ILE A 258 -22.50 7.34 -4.03
CA ILE A 258 -22.98 6.23 -4.86
C ILE A 258 -21.83 5.68 -5.71
N ASP A 259 -21.05 6.56 -6.36
CA ASP A 259 -19.88 6.18 -7.16
C ASP A 259 -18.85 5.42 -6.31
N VAL A 260 -18.51 5.91 -5.11
CA VAL A 260 -17.59 5.22 -4.17
C VAL A 260 -18.18 3.88 -3.69
N HIS A 261 -19.49 3.80 -3.44
CA HIS A 261 -20.16 2.58 -3.02
C HIS A 261 -20.13 1.48 -4.09
N ASP A 262 -20.23 1.83 -5.38
CA ASP A 262 -20.24 0.85 -6.47
C ASP A 262 -18.86 0.58 -7.10
N ALA A 263 -17.88 1.45 -6.88
CA ALA A 263 -16.50 1.31 -7.36
C ALA A 263 -15.83 -0.05 -7.05
N ILE A 264 -15.46 -0.79 -8.10
CA ILE A 264 -14.72 -2.05 -8.00
C ILE A 264 -13.20 -1.87 -8.14
N GLU A 265 -12.72 -0.74 -8.69
CA GLU A 265 -11.30 -0.42 -8.79
C GLU A 265 -10.88 0.50 -7.63
N TRP A 266 -9.66 0.36 -7.12
CA TRP A 266 -9.10 1.11 -6.00
C TRP A 266 -7.62 1.43 -6.27
N ASP A 267 -7.25 2.70 -6.27
CA ASP A 267 -5.91 3.20 -6.58
C ASP A 267 -5.12 3.47 -5.29
N ILE A 268 -4.06 2.68 -5.07
CA ILE A 268 -3.20 2.75 -3.88
C ILE A 268 -1.85 3.36 -4.26
N ASP A 269 -1.56 4.54 -3.73
CA ASP A 269 -0.22 5.12 -3.71
C ASP A 269 0.42 4.86 -2.33
N VAL A 270 1.61 4.26 -2.28
CA VAL A 270 2.43 4.20 -1.05
C VAL A 270 3.60 5.16 -1.18
N TYR A 271 3.80 5.98 -0.16
CA TYR A 271 4.92 6.89 -0.06
C TYR A 271 5.81 6.52 1.13
N ALA A 272 7.11 6.69 0.95
CA ALA A 272 8.11 6.63 2.00
C ALA A 272 8.77 8.01 2.19
N PHE A 273 9.57 8.12 3.24
CA PHE A 273 10.49 9.23 3.45
C PHE A 273 11.88 8.67 3.71
N ASP A 274 12.85 9.07 2.89
CA ASP A 274 14.17 8.44 2.86
C ASP A 274 14.89 8.49 4.21
N GLU A 275 14.72 9.59 4.97
CA GLU A 275 15.39 9.77 6.25
C GLU A 275 14.98 8.72 7.29
N TYR A 276 13.67 8.47 7.47
CA TYR A 276 13.18 7.44 8.40
C TYR A 276 13.61 6.03 7.95
N LEU A 277 13.60 5.74 6.64
CA LEU A 277 14.10 4.46 6.11
C LEU A 277 15.59 4.23 6.36
N ILE A 278 16.41 5.28 6.36
CA ILE A 278 17.87 5.19 6.59
C ILE A 278 18.21 5.15 8.09
N GLN A 279 17.56 5.97 8.91
CA GLN A 279 17.88 6.12 10.33
C GLN A 279 17.39 4.95 11.19
N HIS A 280 16.43 4.16 10.71
CA HIS A 280 15.83 3.06 11.48
C HIS A 280 16.89 2.09 12.04
N PRO A 281 16.82 1.67 13.33
CA PRO A 281 17.87 0.88 13.98
C PRO A 281 18.24 -0.43 13.26
N ALA A 282 17.27 -1.10 12.64
CA ALA A 282 17.48 -2.31 11.83
C ALA A 282 18.36 -2.09 10.57
N VAL A 283 18.57 -0.83 10.16
CA VAL A 283 19.51 -0.42 9.11
C VAL A 283 20.81 0.11 9.75
N ALA A 284 20.69 0.98 10.75
CA ALA A 284 21.83 1.62 11.42
C ALA A 284 22.85 0.63 12.02
N GLY A 285 22.41 -0.57 12.43
CA GLY A 285 23.30 -1.64 12.89
C GLY A 285 24.36 -2.08 11.86
N GLN A 286 24.08 -1.94 10.55
CA GLN A 286 25.03 -2.28 9.48
C GLN A 286 26.00 -1.14 9.13
N THR A 287 25.82 0.07 9.67
CA THR A 287 26.67 1.25 9.36
C THR A 287 27.84 1.46 10.33
N SER A 288 28.13 0.52 11.23
CA SER A 288 29.28 0.57 12.14
C SER A 288 30.66 0.45 11.45
N ILE A 289 30.71 0.18 10.13
CA ILE A 289 31.95 0.02 9.36
C ILE A 289 32.56 1.38 8.98
N ARG A 290 33.21 2.00 9.97
CA ARG A 290 34.38 2.90 9.83
C ARG A 290 34.30 4.05 8.80
N THR A 291 33.35 4.95 8.92
CA THR A 291 33.52 6.31 8.36
C THR A 291 34.36 7.17 9.31
N LYS A 292 35.70 7.01 9.28
CA LYS A 292 36.59 8.01 9.90
C LYS A 292 36.45 9.31 9.13
N GLU A 293 36.15 10.40 9.83
CA GLU A 293 36.05 11.74 9.24
C GLU A 293 37.37 12.12 8.56
N ARG A 294 37.31 12.34 7.24
CA ARG A 294 38.34 13.05 6.49
C ARG A 294 37.79 14.42 6.15
N GLU A 295 38.33 15.45 6.78
CA GLU A 295 38.02 16.86 6.50
C GLU A 295 38.51 17.28 5.11
N SER A 296 37.79 16.88 4.05
CA SER A 296 38.10 17.29 2.69
C SER A 296 37.72 18.75 2.45
N ARG A 297 38.71 19.65 2.37
CA ARG A 297 38.54 21.10 2.14
C ARG A 297 38.15 21.48 0.70
N HIS A 298 37.18 20.78 0.12
CA HIS A 298 36.61 21.06 -1.20
C HIS A 298 35.07 21.15 -1.13
N PRO A 299 34.43 21.92 -2.04
CA PRO A 299 32.98 22.09 -2.01
C PRO A 299 32.26 20.74 -2.19
N LYS A 300 31.24 20.51 -1.36
CA LYS A 300 30.48 19.25 -1.30
C LYS A 300 29.62 19.05 -2.55
N ALA A 301 30.17 18.41 -3.58
CA ALA A 301 29.34 17.73 -4.57
C ALA A 301 28.46 16.70 -3.84
N ARG A 302 27.17 16.59 -4.20
CA ARG A 302 26.16 15.73 -3.54
C ARG A 302 26.33 14.23 -3.83
N GLY A 303 27.57 13.74 -3.85
CA GLY A 303 27.89 12.30 -3.85
C GLY A 303 27.59 11.66 -2.49
N LYS A 304 26.31 11.49 -2.14
CA LYS A 304 25.90 10.53 -1.09
C LYS A 304 26.36 9.13 -1.52
N ASP A 305 26.71 8.27 -0.56
CA ASP A 305 27.25 6.93 -0.83
C ASP A 305 26.30 6.12 -1.72
N ILE A 306 26.79 5.68 -2.89
CA ILE A 306 26.03 4.86 -3.84
C ILE A 306 25.52 3.59 -3.15
N LYS A 307 26.32 3.00 -2.26
CA LYS A 307 25.94 1.80 -1.49
C LYS A 307 24.88 2.07 -0.43
N ALA A 308 24.63 3.32 -0.06
CA ALA A 308 23.49 3.70 0.78
C ALA A 308 22.22 3.85 -0.06
N LEU A 309 22.32 4.42 -1.28
CA LEU A 309 21.20 4.52 -2.21
C LEU A 309 20.73 3.15 -2.71
N GLU A 310 21.66 2.26 -3.08
CA GLU A 310 21.38 0.87 -3.48
C GLU A 310 20.62 0.12 -2.36
N ARG A 311 21.11 0.21 -1.11
CA ARG A 311 20.45 -0.43 0.05
C ARG A 311 19.08 0.17 0.35
N LEU A 312 18.89 1.48 0.15
CA LEU A 312 17.59 2.14 0.25
C LEU A 312 16.63 1.62 -0.83
N MET A 313 17.01 1.63 -2.10
CA MET A 313 16.17 1.15 -3.21
C MET A 313 15.80 -0.32 -3.07
N ILE A 314 16.71 -1.17 -2.59
CA ILE A 314 16.41 -2.58 -2.27
C ILE A 314 15.39 -2.67 -1.12
N ARG A 315 15.50 -1.85 -0.08
CA ARG A 315 14.53 -1.80 1.03
C ARG A 315 13.15 -1.35 0.57
N GLU A 316 13.09 -0.24 -0.19
CA GLU A 316 11.86 0.27 -0.81
C GLU A 316 11.19 -0.80 -1.68
N LYS A 317 11.98 -1.52 -2.48
CA LYS A 317 11.47 -2.57 -3.37
C LYS A 317 10.91 -3.73 -2.57
N ASN A 318 11.61 -4.20 -1.54
CA ASN A 318 11.14 -5.30 -0.70
C ASN A 318 9.83 -4.94 0.01
N MET A 319 9.75 -3.74 0.60
CA MET A 319 8.52 -3.21 1.21
C MET A 319 7.38 -3.11 0.20
N ALA A 320 7.64 -2.56 -0.99
CA ALA A 320 6.64 -2.45 -2.04
C ALA A 320 6.15 -3.81 -2.57
N GLN A 321 7.04 -4.82 -2.64
CA GLN A 321 6.69 -6.19 -3.02
C GLN A 321 5.88 -6.90 -1.92
N GLU A 322 6.25 -6.71 -0.64
CA GLU A 322 5.54 -7.27 0.51
C GLU A 322 4.11 -6.69 0.62
N ILE A 323 3.99 -5.35 0.61
CA ILE A 323 2.70 -4.63 0.59
C ILE A 323 1.83 -5.08 -0.60
N HIS A 324 2.41 -5.16 -1.80
CA HIS A 324 1.68 -5.61 -2.97
C HIS A 324 1.16 -7.05 -2.81
N SER A 325 1.99 -7.94 -2.26
CA SER A 325 1.65 -9.34 -2.03
C SER A 325 0.51 -9.49 -1.01
N GLN A 326 0.55 -8.73 0.10
CA GLN A 326 -0.53 -8.73 1.10
C GLN A 326 -1.85 -8.22 0.50
N LEU A 327 -1.83 -7.10 -0.23
CA LEU A 327 -3.04 -6.52 -0.83
C LEU A 327 -3.65 -7.39 -1.94
N LEU A 328 -2.82 -8.10 -2.70
CA LEU A 328 -3.26 -8.97 -3.78
C LEU A 328 -4.15 -10.13 -3.28
N LEU A 329 -3.99 -10.60 -2.04
CA LEU A 329 -4.84 -11.63 -1.42
C LEU A 329 -6.34 -11.22 -1.37
N HIS A 330 -6.61 -9.92 -1.27
CA HIS A 330 -7.96 -9.37 -1.17
C HIS A 330 -8.49 -8.84 -2.52
N ALA A 331 -7.68 -8.82 -3.57
CA ALA A 331 -8.07 -8.38 -4.91
C ALA A 331 -8.41 -9.58 -5.82
N SER A 332 -9.13 -9.31 -6.92
CA SER A 332 -9.30 -10.26 -8.04
C SER A 332 -8.32 -9.99 -9.19
N LYS A 333 -7.78 -8.78 -9.25
CA LYS A 333 -6.80 -8.32 -10.24
C LYS A 333 -6.00 -7.16 -9.64
N ALA A 334 -4.75 -7.02 -10.07
CA ALA A 334 -3.99 -5.80 -9.88
C ALA A 334 -3.43 -5.31 -11.22
N LYS A 335 -3.19 -3.99 -11.33
CA LYS A 335 -2.42 -3.34 -12.37
C LYS A 335 -1.42 -2.42 -11.66
N ILE A 336 -0.16 -2.83 -11.66
CA ILE A 336 0.94 -2.00 -11.15
C ILE A 336 1.22 -0.90 -12.18
N ASP A 337 1.18 0.36 -11.77
CA ASP A 337 1.57 1.49 -12.59
C ASP A 337 3.06 1.84 -12.41
N PHE A 338 3.60 1.70 -11.19
CA PHE A 338 5.04 1.54 -10.96
C PHE A 338 5.33 0.95 -9.57
N MET A 339 6.54 0.39 -9.42
CA MET A 339 7.12 -0.10 -8.17
C MET A 339 8.60 0.27 -8.15
N VAL A 340 8.99 1.20 -7.27
CA VAL A 340 10.32 1.81 -7.12
C VAL A 340 10.97 2.25 -8.45
N ARG A 341 10.88 3.54 -8.75
CA ARG A 341 11.39 4.07 -10.02
C ARG A 341 12.93 4.14 -10.04
N LEU A 342 13.49 4.04 -11.24
CA LEU A 342 14.95 4.09 -11.46
C LEU A 342 15.52 5.51 -11.40
N ASP A 343 14.68 6.55 -11.50
CA ASP A 343 15.03 7.96 -11.30
C ASP A 343 14.93 8.41 -9.82
N ASN A 344 14.72 7.48 -8.88
CA ASN A 344 14.69 7.72 -7.43
C ASN A 344 16.05 8.20 -6.88
N ALA A 345 16.33 9.49 -7.03
CA ALA A 345 17.31 10.18 -6.20
C ALA A 345 16.84 10.25 -4.73
N PHE A 346 17.75 10.61 -3.81
CA PHE A 346 17.35 10.95 -2.45
C PHE A 346 16.41 12.16 -2.45
N MET A 347 15.24 12.03 -1.82
CA MET A 347 14.26 13.11 -1.70
C MET A 347 14.04 13.50 -0.23
N ASP A 348 14.03 14.80 0.00
CA ASP A 348 13.74 15.43 1.30
C ASP A 348 12.21 15.72 1.42
N ASP A 349 11.34 14.90 0.79
CA ASP A 349 9.86 14.95 0.77
C ASP A 349 9.26 13.54 0.49
N TRP A 350 7.93 13.39 0.60
CA TRP A 350 7.14 12.18 0.34
C TRP A 350 7.35 11.58 -1.05
N LYS A 351 8.15 10.51 -1.08
CA LYS A 351 8.59 9.79 -2.29
C LYS A 351 7.75 8.55 -2.52
N SER A 352 7.09 8.44 -3.68
CA SER A 352 6.23 7.27 -3.96
C SER A 352 7.07 6.04 -4.32
N ILE A 353 6.88 4.95 -3.58
CA ILE A 353 7.58 3.66 -3.78
C ILE A 353 6.72 2.63 -4.51
N LEU A 354 5.39 2.81 -4.52
CA LEU A 354 4.43 1.90 -5.13
C LEU A 354 3.19 2.67 -5.58
N ALA A 355 2.73 2.43 -6.81
CA ALA A 355 1.41 2.86 -7.29
C ALA A 355 0.73 1.69 -8.01
N VAL A 356 -0.41 1.23 -7.47
CA VAL A 356 -1.12 0.04 -7.96
C VAL A 356 -2.62 0.24 -7.89
N ARG A 357 -3.29 -0.09 -9.00
CA ARG A 357 -4.75 -0.26 -9.05
C ARG A 357 -5.13 -1.69 -8.74
N TYR A 358 -6.00 -1.90 -7.75
CA TYR A 358 -6.57 -3.20 -7.41
C TYR A 358 -8.04 -3.25 -7.81
N THR A 359 -8.49 -4.39 -8.34
CA THR A 359 -9.92 -4.68 -8.50
C THR A 359 -10.38 -5.50 -7.29
N VAL A 360 -11.30 -4.96 -6.49
CA VAL A 360 -11.69 -5.51 -5.18
C VAL A 360 -13.21 -5.72 -5.13
N GLY A 361 -13.63 -6.97 -4.95
CA GLY A 361 -15.04 -7.35 -4.82
C GLY A 361 -15.67 -6.75 -3.55
N LYS A 362 -16.98 -6.43 -3.60
CA LYS A 362 -17.72 -5.77 -2.50
C LYS A 362 -17.59 -6.52 -1.17
N ASP A 363 -17.53 -7.85 -1.24
CA ASP A 363 -17.25 -8.79 -0.15
C ASP A 363 -15.86 -8.63 0.47
N LYS A 364 -14.82 -8.46 -0.35
CA LYS A 364 -13.41 -8.38 0.12
C LYS A 364 -12.98 -6.99 0.57
N ARG A 365 -13.69 -5.92 0.18
CA ARG A 365 -13.29 -4.52 0.46
C ARG A 365 -13.01 -4.24 1.94
N LYS A 366 -13.81 -4.76 2.88
CA LYS A 366 -13.57 -4.52 4.32
C LYS A 366 -12.22 -5.09 4.77
N ASN A 367 -11.91 -6.30 4.34
CA ASN A 367 -10.63 -6.95 4.64
C ASN A 367 -9.46 -6.21 3.95
N PHE A 368 -9.63 -5.77 2.70
CA PHE A 368 -8.64 -4.94 1.98
C PHE A 368 -8.33 -3.64 2.74
N CYS A 369 -9.34 -2.86 3.16
CA CYS A 369 -9.14 -1.67 3.99
C CYS A 369 -8.52 -1.99 5.36
N GLN A 370 -8.90 -3.11 5.98
CA GLN A 370 -8.33 -3.55 7.25
C GLN A 370 -6.84 -3.89 7.12
N THR A 371 -6.44 -4.60 6.06
CA THR A 371 -5.03 -4.92 5.78
C THR A 371 -4.22 -3.66 5.47
N ILE A 372 -4.79 -2.66 4.76
CA ILE A 372 -4.16 -1.34 4.59
C ILE A 372 -3.93 -0.66 5.96
N ARG A 373 -4.93 -0.65 6.84
CA ARG A 373 -4.79 -0.09 8.19
C ARG A 373 -3.75 -0.85 9.03
N SER A 374 -3.73 -2.18 8.94
CA SER A 374 -2.75 -3.02 9.65
C SER A 374 -1.32 -2.69 9.21
N MET A 375 -1.05 -2.64 7.90
CA MET A 375 0.27 -2.23 7.38
C MET A 375 0.61 -0.77 7.72
N GLN A 376 -0.38 0.13 7.72
CA GLN A 376 -0.20 1.53 8.14
C GLN A 376 0.24 1.67 9.60
N THR A 377 -0.06 0.69 10.47
CA THR A 377 0.45 0.61 11.84
C THR A 377 1.76 -0.19 11.92
N GLU A 378 1.89 -1.29 11.17
CA GLU A 378 3.11 -2.13 11.12
C GLU A 378 4.34 -1.34 10.65
N TYR A 379 4.17 -0.47 9.65
CA TYR A 379 5.23 0.38 9.13
C TYR A 379 5.22 1.82 9.71
N GLU A 380 4.61 2.05 10.89
CA GLU A 380 4.59 3.36 11.58
C GLU A 380 6.01 3.86 11.89
N ASP A 381 6.92 3.00 12.34
CA ASP A 381 8.33 3.33 12.63
C ASP A 381 9.13 3.72 11.36
N PHE A 382 8.65 3.34 10.18
CA PHE A 382 9.20 3.73 8.89
C PHE A 382 8.48 4.94 8.27
N LYS A 383 7.41 5.41 8.92
CA LYS A 383 6.46 6.42 8.43
C LYS A 383 6.02 6.20 6.99
N LEU A 384 5.73 4.95 6.60
CA LEU A 384 5.12 4.68 5.28
C LEU A 384 3.69 5.23 5.26
N MET A 385 3.38 6.10 4.30
CA MET A 385 2.06 6.73 4.13
C MET A 385 1.27 6.00 3.03
N PHE A 386 0.16 5.35 3.42
CA PHE A 386 -0.72 4.65 2.49
C PHE A 386 -1.86 5.58 2.06
N LYS A 387 -1.84 6.07 0.82
CA LYS A 387 -2.91 6.89 0.26
C LYS A 387 -3.85 6.03 -0.57
N VAL A 388 -5.09 5.92 -0.11
CA VAL A 388 -6.16 5.18 -0.79
C VAL A 388 -7.04 6.15 -1.54
N SER A 389 -7.03 6.07 -2.86
CA SER A 389 -7.91 6.85 -3.73
C SER A 389 -8.83 5.94 -4.52
N ASN A 390 -10.03 6.44 -4.82
CA ASN A 390 -11.00 5.72 -5.62
C ASN A 390 -10.98 6.31 -7.04
N PRO A 391 -10.65 5.52 -8.07
CA PRO A 391 -10.60 6.01 -9.45
C PRO A 391 -11.96 6.60 -9.86
N ASN A 392 -11.89 7.83 -10.39
CA ASN A 392 -12.97 8.71 -10.86
C ASN A 392 -13.54 9.70 -9.83
N THR A 393 -13.62 9.40 -8.53
CA THR A 393 -14.23 10.31 -7.54
C THR A 393 -13.24 11.33 -6.96
N LYS A 394 -12.95 12.40 -7.70
CA LYS A 394 -12.27 13.60 -7.18
C LYS A 394 -13.30 14.68 -6.82
N PHE A 395 -13.63 14.77 -5.54
CA PHE A 395 -14.58 15.77 -5.02
C PHE A 395 -13.87 17.00 -4.44
N TYR A 396 -14.35 18.20 -4.79
CA TYR A 396 -13.78 19.47 -4.34
C TYR A 396 -14.77 20.22 -3.44
N PHE A 397 -14.51 20.23 -2.13
CA PHE A 397 -15.40 20.84 -1.13
C PHE A 397 -15.27 22.37 -1.04
N SER A 398 -14.09 22.92 -1.33
CA SER A 398 -13.82 24.37 -1.44
C SER A 398 -14.65 25.09 -2.48
#